data_AF-A0A2U3KCM6-F1
#
_entry.id   AF-A0A2U3KCM6-F1
#
_cell.length_a   1.000
_cell.length_b   1.000
_cell.length_c   1.000
_cell.angle_alpha   90.00
_cell.angle_beta   90.00
_cell.angle_gamma   90.00
#
_symmetry.space_group_name_H-M   'P 1'
#
loop_
_entity.id
_entity.type
_entity.pdbx_description
1 polymer ?
#
loop_
_entity_poly.entity_id
_entity_poly.type
_entity_poly.pdbx_seq_one_letter_code
_entity_poly.pdbx_strand_id
1 'polypeptide(L)'
;MSVHCKTAFASHRTSPAVACVCVLALMSSCCITLESCSSSSSRSGNGSAPTITSFTANPASISSGTSSTLSWSTTGATSISIAPGSFTSALGSGSTSASPTATTTYTLTATNSAGSTTATTTVTVTGSGSSLTITTTSCPNGTQGTAYTGCTIVASGGTPPYAYSVSTNTSFPPLPEGMSIDSATGVVSSSLIGGQGTYTPQFVVKDSTSAQATQNISIAITGSNAFLASIFPSDSIFHHRVDARTTSLPVDTSPAAPIDSSYLSATIKPFFGTGYAGFPNGIPAISVPYNQPMVSVTTTLYQTYFSSGPIPPYAPVEGTSAAAASDGDRHVLVYQQANGSQKPALYEMWQGIYESGPWTCSSNALWPDVTSDALTPQGNGTTDAAGLPISPLIVNADEVIGRGTPSAPAGTVRHPIRFTVEHMLNYWVWPGTQSAGQGSCTDSGGQTIPTESEISQSSPPESCTMSGPAGEIYRLKASVETPSCAATSPQAAIIITALQNYGIILADNGSSGGLIGTPDARWNDNDLSCLTSLTLADFEPVNVSSLIVSNDSGATSH
;
A
#
# COMPACT_ATOMS: atom_id res chain seq x y z
N MET A 1 -25.85 -2.35 -52.61
CA MET A 1 -24.65 -1.80 -53.29
C MET A 1 -23.45 -2.24 -52.46
N SER A 2 -22.74 -3.36 -52.70
CA SER A 2 -22.01 -3.77 -53.92
C SER A 2 -21.14 -2.59 -54.38
N VAL A 3 -19.81 -2.59 -54.44
CA VAL A 3 -18.71 -3.59 -54.53
C VAL A 3 -17.39 -2.77 -54.28
N HIS A 4 -16.18 -3.26 -54.01
CA HIS A 4 -15.37 -4.29 -54.67
C HIS A 4 -14.11 -4.61 -53.85
N CYS A 5 -13.78 -5.89 -53.84
CA CYS A 5 -12.51 -6.51 -53.48
C CYS A 5 -11.50 -6.45 -54.66
N LYS A 6 -10.19 -6.45 -54.37
CA LYS A 6 -9.08 -7.07 -55.15
C LYS A 6 -7.89 -7.27 -54.18
N THR A 7 -7.52 -8.48 -53.73
CA THR A 7 -6.68 -9.54 -54.37
C THR A 7 -5.32 -9.02 -54.90
N ALA A 8 -4.16 -9.66 -54.75
CA ALA A 8 -3.72 -10.93 -54.16
C ALA A 8 -2.16 -11.07 -54.21
N PHE A 9 -1.66 -12.19 -53.68
CA PHE A 9 -0.40 -12.93 -53.96
C PHE A 9 0.87 -12.75 -53.08
N ALA A 10 1.00 -13.68 -52.13
CA ALA A 10 2.04 -14.70 -51.94
C ALA A 10 3.55 -14.38 -52.06
N SER A 11 4.34 -14.75 -51.05
CA SER A 11 5.34 -15.85 -51.10
C SER A 11 6.48 -15.73 -50.05
N HIS A 12 6.53 -16.73 -49.16
CA HIS A 12 7.67 -17.42 -48.52
C HIS A 12 8.94 -16.70 -47.97
N ARG A 13 9.18 -17.01 -46.68
CA ARG A 13 10.43 -17.34 -45.93
C ARG A 13 11.55 -16.27 -45.86
N THR A 14 11.84 -15.83 -44.64
CA THR A 14 13.05 -16.18 -43.84
C THR A 14 13.08 -15.36 -42.53
N SER A 15 13.53 -15.98 -41.43
CA SER A 15 13.70 -15.37 -40.10
C SER A 15 14.76 -14.26 -40.07
N PRO A 16 14.76 -13.41 -39.03
CA PRO A 16 16.03 -12.99 -38.44
C PRO A 16 16.08 -13.14 -36.91
N ALA A 17 17.21 -13.65 -36.44
CA ALA A 17 17.66 -13.65 -35.07
C ALA A 17 18.24 -12.27 -34.71
N VAL A 18 17.99 -11.79 -33.49
CA VAL A 18 18.57 -10.57 -32.93
C VAL A 18 19.87 -10.91 -32.21
N ALA A 19 20.94 -10.25 -32.63
CA ALA A 19 22.30 -10.42 -32.16
C ALA A 19 22.59 -9.58 -30.90
N CYS A 20 23.37 -10.17 -30.00
CA CYS A 20 23.94 -9.56 -28.80
C CYS A 20 25.27 -8.88 -29.16
N VAL A 21 25.47 -7.67 -28.61
CA VAL A 21 26.60 -6.77 -28.88
C VAL A 21 27.80 -7.13 -27.97
N CYS A 22 28.96 -7.42 -28.56
CA CYS A 22 30.25 -7.38 -27.88
C CYS A 22 31.15 -6.32 -28.57
N VAL A 23 31.58 -5.34 -27.78
CA VAL A 23 32.50 -4.26 -28.18
C VAL A 23 33.93 -4.77 -28.11
N LEU A 24 34.65 -4.66 -29.22
CA LEU A 24 36.09 -4.92 -29.35
C LEU A 24 36.82 -3.56 -29.44
N ALA A 25 37.85 -3.35 -28.61
CA ALA A 25 38.76 -2.21 -28.74
C ALA A 25 40.22 -2.61 -28.45
N LEU A 26 41.02 -2.57 -29.53
CA LEU A 26 42.36 -1.97 -29.69
C LEU A 26 43.46 -2.23 -28.65
N MET A 27 44.54 -2.88 -29.11
CA MET A 27 45.93 -2.58 -28.72
C MET A 27 46.87 -2.73 -29.93
N SER A 28 47.86 -1.86 -29.97
CA SER A 28 48.64 -1.37 -31.11
C SER A 28 49.90 -2.19 -31.46
N SER A 29 50.31 -2.12 -32.74
CA SER A 29 51.53 -2.68 -33.33
C SER A 29 52.85 -2.08 -32.81
N CYS A 30 53.89 -2.91 -32.63
CA CYS A 30 55.29 -2.59 -33.01
C CYS A 30 56.17 -3.86 -33.06
N CYS A 31 57.34 -3.75 -33.71
CA CYS A 31 58.45 -4.71 -33.91
C CYS A 31 58.34 -5.54 -35.20
N ILE A 32 58.98 -5.14 -36.32
CA ILE A 32 60.43 -5.14 -36.66
C ILE A 32 61.03 -6.56 -36.66
N THR A 33 61.42 -6.96 -37.86
CA THR A 33 62.12 -8.17 -38.30
C THR A 33 63.49 -8.37 -37.64
N LEU A 34 63.93 -9.62 -37.46
CA LEU A 34 65.32 -10.08 -37.70
C LEU A 34 65.44 -11.61 -37.65
N GLU A 35 66.31 -12.13 -38.52
CA GLU A 35 66.63 -13.54 -38.79
C GLU A 35 67.51 -14.20 -37.70
N SER A 36 67.47 -15.54 -37.73
CA SER A 36 68.14 -16.52 -36.88
C SER A 36 69.68 -16.45 -36.79
N CYS A 37 70.22 -16.82 -35.63
CA CYS A 37 71.34 -17.76 -35.53
C CYS A 37 71.38 -18.42 -34.14
N SER A 38 71.57 -19.75 -34.11
CA SER A 38 71.41 -20.63 -32.93
C SER A 38 72.65 -20.76 -32.04
N SER A 39 72.40 -21.25 -30.82
CA SER A 39 73.26 -22.00 -29.87
C SER A 39 73.85 -21.15 -28.73
N SER A 40 73.79 -21.51 -27.45
CA SER A 40 73.36 -22.74 -26.76
C SER A 40 73.42 -22.51 -25.24
N SER A 41 72.39 -22.91 -24.49
CA SER A 41 72.48 -23.31 -23.07
C SER A 41 71.22 -24.06 -22.65
N SER A 42 71.43 -25.16 -21.93
CA SER A 42 70.48 -26.23 -21.63
C SER A 42 69.59 -25.94 -20.41
N ARG A 43 68.29 -26.23 -20.55
CA ARG A 43 67.33 -26.73 -19.53
C ARG A 43 65.99 -26.98 -20.26
N SER A 44 65.73 -28.20 -20.72
CA SER A 44 64.98 -29.26 -20.01
C SER A 44 63.52 -28.87 -19.70
N GLY A 45 62.59 -29.53 -20.40
CA GLY A 45 61.20 -29.69 -19.98
C GLY A 45 60.17 -29.14 -20.94
N ASN A 46 59.56 -30.01 -21.76
CA ASN A 46 58.17 -29.82 -22.20
C ASN A 46 57.32 -29.71 -20.93
N GLY A 47 57.06 -28.49 -20.47
CA GLY A 47 56.15 -28.26 -19.35
C GLY A 47 54.75 -28.62 -19.80
N SER A 48 54.19 -29.72 -19.31
CA SER A 48 52.77 -30.01 -19.48
C SER A 48 51.95 -29.15 -18.52
N ALA A 49 50.70 -28.86 -18.90
CA ALA A 49 49.72 -28.30 -17.98
C ALA A 49 49.64 -29.18 -16.69
N PRO A 50 49.31 -28.59 -15.53
CA PRO A 50 49.29 -29.33 -14.28
C PRO A 50 48.22 -30.43 -14.32
N THR A 51 48.43 -31.53 -13.61
CA THR A 51 47.44 -32.62 -13.50
C THR A 51 46.82 -32.62 -12.11
N ILE A 52 45.49 -32.61 -12.02
CA ILE A 52 44.79 -32.80 -10.73
C ILE A 52 44.64 -34.30 -10.50
N THR A 53 45.32 -34.83 -9.48
CA THR A 53 45.29 -36.27 -9.14
C THR A 53 44.10 -36.61 -8.26
N SER A 54 43.63 -35.66 -7.43
CA SER A 54 42.43 -35.84 -6.61
C SER A 54 41.81 -34.50 -6.23
N PHE A 55 40.49 -34.44 -6.17
CA PHE A 55 39.75 -33.37 -5.51
C PHE A 55 38.47 -33.95 -4.87
N THR A 56 38.40 -33.95 -3.54
CA THR A 56 37.35 -34.66 -2.78
C THR A 56 36.81 -33.81 -1.63
N ALA A 57 35.56 -34.06 -1.25
CA ALA A 57 34.92 -33.53 -0.06
C ALA A 57 34.73 -34.63 0.99
N ASN A 58 35.06 -34.37 2.25
CA ASN A 58 34.85 -35.32 3.34
C ASN A 58 34.42 -34.62 4.65
N PRO A 59 33.21 -34.92 5.19
CA PRO A 59 32.18 -35.78 4.59
C PRO A 59 31.57 -35.15 3.32
N ALA A 60 31.21 -35.98 2.34
CA ALA A 60 30.58 -35.53 1.08
C ALA A 60 29.11 -35.11 1.27
N SER A 61 28.48 -35.52 2.37
CA SER A 61 27.14 -35.11 2.77
C SER A 61 27.17 -34.53 4.18
N ILE A 62 26.57 -33.36 4.36
CA ILE A 62 26.54 -32.62 5.62
C ILE A 62 25.13 -32.09 5.94
N SER A 63 24.90 -31.77 7.20
CA SER A 63 23.80 -30.87 7.58
C SER A 63 24.16 -29.43 7.20
N SER A 64 23.16 -28.62 6.87
CA SER A 64 23.35 -27.21 6.45
C SER A 64 24.24 -26.45 7.43
N GLY A 65 25.27 -25.76 6.91
CA GLY A 65 26.18 -24.94 7.69
C GLY A 65 27.22 -25.69 8.54
N THR A 66 27.18 -27.03 8.57
CA THR A 66 28.25 -27.83 9.19
C THR A 66 29.48 -27.93 8.25
N SER A 67 30.63 -28.38 8.75
CA SER A 67 31.88 -28.38 7.98
C SER A 67 32.07 -29.67 7.16
N SER A 68 32.51 -29.49 5.91
CA SER A 68 33.12 -30.51 5.06
C SER A 68 34.54 -30.08 4.70
N THR A 69 35.49 -31.02 4.69
CA THR A 69 36.87 -30.75 4.30
C THR A 69 37.05 -31.02 2.81
N LEU A 70 37.38 -29.97 2.04
CA LEU A 70 37.81 -30.07 0.64
C LEU A 70 39.30 -30.38 0.61
N SER A 71 39.70 -31.48 -0.03
CA SER A 71 41.10 -31.91 -0.13
C SER A 71 41.50 -32.06 -1.60
N TRP A 72 42.69 -31.58 -1.97
CA TRP A 72 43.21 -31.69 -3.33
C TRP A 72 44.65 -32.18 -3.37
N SER A 73 45.01 -32.78 -4.49
CA SER A 73 46.39 -33.09 -4.85
C SER A 73 46.60 -32.87 -6.34
N THR A 74 47.72 -32.26 -6.70
CA THR A 74 48.09 -31.92 -8.07
C THR A 74 49.56 -32.20 -8.34
N THR A 75 49.89 -32.47 -9.59
CA THR A 75 51.25 -32.63 -10.08
C THR A 75 51.56 -31.48 -11.04
N GLY A 76 52.62 -30.72 -10.75
CA GLY A 76 53.12 -29.65 -11.62
C GLY A 76 52.36 -28.32 -11.52
N ALA A 77 51.43 -28.15 -10.58
CA ALA A 77 50.78 -26.85 -10.33
C ALA A 77 51.67 -25.94 -9.48
N THR A 78 51.73 -24.65 -9.83
CA THR A 78 52.38 -23.60 -9.02
C THR A 78 51.37 -22.78 -8.22
N SER A 79 50.09 -22.85 -8.58
CA SER A 79 48.99 -22.22 -7.85
C SER A 79 47.69 -22.98 -8.04
N ILE A 80 46.81 -22.90 -7.05
CA ILE A 80 45.43 -23.42 -7.12
C ILE A 80 44.44 -22.35 -6.65
N SER A 81 43.20 -22.42 -7.15
CA SER A 81 42.04 -21.66 -6.65
C SER A 81 40.80 -22.54 -6.56
N ILE A 82 39.93 -22.34 -5.57
CA ILE A 82 38.65 -23.06 -5.43
C ILE A 82 37.48 -22.07 -5.44
N ALA A 83 36.50 -22.30 -6.31
CA ALA A 83 35.25 -21.53 -6.40
C ALA A 83 34.02 -22.45 -6.22
N PRO A 84 32.89 -22.00 -5.65
CA PRO A 84 32.64 -20.67 -5.08
C PRO A 84 33.45 -20.41 -3.79
N GLY A 85 33.86 -19.17 -3.58
CA GLY A 85 34.79 -18.75 -2.54
C GLY A 85 36.00 -18.00 -3.11
N SER A 86 36.93 -17.62 -2.23
CA SER A 86 38.16 -16.88 -2.58
C SER A 86 39.43 -17.64 -2.16
N PHE A 87 39.33 -18.96 -1.97
CA PHE A 87 40.46 -19.76 -1.49
C PHE A 87 41.49 -19.95 -2.61
N THR A 88 42.74 -19.61 -2.32
CA THR A 88 43.91 -19.81 -3.20
C THR A 88 45.09 -20.37 -2.42
N SER A 89 45.92 -21.20 -3.04
CA SER A 89 47.14 -21.72 -2.43
C SER A 89 48.27 -21.87 -3.46
N ALA A 90 49.52 -21.68 -3.03
CA ALA A 90 50.71 -22.01 -3.82
C ALA A 90 51.14 -23.49 -3.67
N LEU A 91 50.51 -24.22 -2.74
CA LEU A 91 50.80 -25.63 -2.52
C LEU A 91 49.97 -26.48 -3.50
N GLY A 92 50.67 -27.35 -4.24
CA GLY A 92 50.05 -28.29 -5.18
C GLY A 92 49.12 -29.31 -4.53
N SER A 93 49.25 -29.55 -3.22
CA SER A 93 48.34 -30.40 -2.44
C SER A 93 48.02 -29.73 -1.11
N GLY A 94 46.78 -29.91 -0.63
CA GLY A 94 46.32 -29.30 0.61
C GLY A 94 44.85 -29.59 0.89
N SER A 95 44.33 -28.95 1.92
CA SER A 95 42.91 -28.99 2.27
C SER A 95 42.41 -27.65 2.80
N THR A 96 41.09 -27.45 2.73
CA THR A 96 40.39 -26.31 3.32
C THR A 96 39.01 -26.73 3.80
N SER A 97 38.49 -26.09 4.85
CA SER A 97 37.12 -26.32 5.32
C SER A 97 36.13 -25.51 4.50
N ALA A 98 34.99 -26.11 4.19
CA ALA A 98 33.84 -25.47 3.59
C ALA A 98 32.60 -25.78 4.43
N SER A 99 31.76 -24.78 4.67
CA SER A 99 30.51 -24.93 5.43
C SER A 99 29.30 -24.45 4.62
N PRO A 100 29.01 -25.07 3.46
CA PRO A 100 27.91 -24.61 2.63
C PRO A 100 26.55 -24.86 3.31
N THR A 101 25.63 -23.93 3.12
CA THR A 101 24.25 -24.03 3.61
C THR A 101 23.30 -24.64 2.58
N ALA A 102 23.75 -24.80 1.34
CA ALA A 102 23.06 -25.42 0.21
C ALA A 102 24.01 -26.40 -0.51
N THR A 103 23.47 -27.41 -1.19
CA THR A 103 24.30 -28.33 -1.99
C THR A 103 25.14 -27.55 -2.98
N THR A 104 26.47 -27.64 -2.84
CA THR A 104 27.42 -26.77 -3.54
C THR A 104 28.44 -27.61 -4.29
N THR A 105 28.59 -27.35 -5.59
CA THR A 105 29.67 -27.91 -6.40
C THR A 105 30.84 -26.94 -6.40
N TYR A 106 31.96 -27.39 -5.84
CA TYR A 106 33.23 -26.68 -5.85
C TYR A 106 34.03 -27.06 -7.10
N THR A 107 34.69 -26.08 -7.69
CA THR A 107 35.61 -26.23 -8.83
C THR A 107 37.01 -25.81 -8.38
N LEU A 108 37.95 -26.74 -8.42
CA LEU A 108 39.38 -26.51 -8.26
C LEU A 108 39.99 -26.17 -9.62
N THR A 109 40.73 -25.07 -9.71
CA THR A 109 41.57 -24.71 -10.85
C THR A 109 43.02 -24.79 -10.43
N ALA A 110 43.83 -25.61 -11.09
CA ALA A 110 45.27 -25.73 -10.88
C ALA A 110 46.01 -25.11 -12.06
N THR A 111 47.03 -24.29 -11.80
CA THR A 111 47.71 -23.48 -12.82
C THR A 111 49.23 -23.57 -12.69
N ASN A 112 49.92 -23.58 -13.83
CA ASN A 112 51.36 -23.34 -13.96
C ASN A 112 51.67 -22.50 -15.21
N SER A 113 52.95 -22.28 -15.51
CA SER A 113 53.38 -21.51 -16.69
C SER A 113 53.00 -22.13 -18.04
N ALA A 114 52.60 -23.41 -18.07
CA ALA A 114 52.18 -24.13 -19.26
C ALA A 114 50.65 -24.19 -19.45
N GLY A 115 49.85 -23.78 -18.45
CA GLY A 115 48.38 -23.70 -18.55
C GLY A 115 47.65 -24.03 -17.25
N SER A 116 46.34 -24.29 -17.37
CA SER A 116 45.46 -24.62 -16.24
C SER A 116 44.63 -25.89 -16.49
N THR A 117 44.31 -26.61 -15.43
CA THR A 117 43.34 -27.73 -15.42
C THR A 117 42.33 -27.56 -14.30
N THR A 118 41.15 -28.16 -14.46
CA THR A 118 40.04 -28.04 -13.51
C THR A 118 39.48 -29.39 -13.07
N ALA A 119 39.02 -29.49 -11.83
CA ALA A 119 38.27 -30.64 -11.30
C ALA A 119 37.15 -30.15 -10.39
N THR A 120 36.09 -30.95 -10.24
CA THR A 120 34.94 -30.60 -9.39
C THR A 120 34.71 -31.62 -8.27
N THR A 121 34.15 -31.16 -7.16
CA THR A 121 33.61 -32.01 -6.10
C THR A 121 32.35 -31.36 -5.54
N THR A 122 31.38 -32.15 -5.10
CA THR A 122 30.10 -31.64 -4.59
C THR A 122 29.96 -31.97 -3.12
N VAL A 123 29.67 -30.96 -2.32
CA VAL A 123 29.20 -31.12 -0.93
C VAL A 123 27.69 -31.12 -0.97
N THR A 124 27.07 -32.26 -0.66
CA THR A 124 25.62 -32.41 -0.59
C THR A 124 25.13 -31.94 0.77
N VAL A 125 24.22 -30.97 0.78
CA VAL A 125 23.54 -30.58 2.01
C VAL A 125 22.24 -31.38 2.08
N THR A 126 22.20 -32.35 2.98
CA THR A 126 20.99 -33.15 3.20
C THR A 126 20.06 -32.44 4.17
N GLY A 127 18.78 -32.46 3.86
CA GLY A 127 17.76 -31.99 4.79
C GLY A 127 17.79 -32.76 6.11
N SER A 128 17.54 -32.06 7.21
CA SER A 128 17.20 -32.74 8.47
C SER A 128 15.92 -33.53 8.17
N GLY A 129 15.85 -34.85 8.43
CA GLY A 129 14.69 -35.69 8.08
C GLY A 129 13.33 -35.28 8.69
N SER A 130 13.28 -34.14 9.38
CA SER A 130 12.10 -33.38 9.77
C SER A 130 11.42 -32.70 8.58
N SER A 131 10.09 -32.61 8.63
CA SER A 131 9.31 -31.80 7.67
C SER A 131 9.80 -30.36 7.62
N LEU A 132 9.74 -29.74 6.44
CA LEU A 132 9.96 -28.31 6.27
C LEU A 132 8.95 -27.54 7.15
N THR A 133 9.45 -26.52 7.86
CA THR A 133 8.65 -25.65 8.72
C THR A 133 9.22 -24.24 8.70
N ILE A 134 8.35 -23.24 8.89
CA ILE A 134 8.76 -21.86 9.17
C ILE A 134 8.82 -21.72 10.69
N THR A 135 9.95 -21.23 11.21
CA THR A 135 10.19 -21.07 12.66
C THR A 135 9.93 -19.66 13.16
N THR A 136 9.89 -18.67 12.25
CA THR A 136 9.52 -17.29 12.58
C THR A 136 8.04 -17.23 12.96
N THR A 137 7.74 -16.72 14.15
CA THR A 137 6.37 -16.59 14.68
C THR A 137 5.85 -15.16 14.71
N SER A 138 6.75 -14.17 14.65
CA SER A 138 6.40 -12.75 14.71
C SER A 138 7.44 -11.91 13.98
N CYS A 139 7.00 -10.74 13.51
CA CYS A 139 7.86 -9.68 13.01
C CYS A 139 7.64 -8.41 13.84
N PRO A 140 8.64 -7.53 13.99
CA PRO A 140 8.46 -6.22 14.62
C PRO A 140 7.44 -5.36 13.88
N ASN A 141 6.80 -4.46 14.63
CA ASN A 141 5.93 -3.46 14.06
C ASN A 141 6.72 -2.42 13.25
N GLY A 142 6.05 -1.76 12.32
CA GLY A 142 6.59 -0.67 11.52
C GLY A 142 5.83 0.64 11.72
N THR A 143 6.37 1.71 11.14
CA THR A 143 5.73 3.03 11.10
C THR A 143 5.75 3.54 9.66
N GLN A 144 4.61 3.99 9.16
CA GLN A 144 4.49 4.56 7.83
C GLN A 144 5.52 5.68 7.62
N GLY A 145 6.08 5.77 6.42
CA GLY A 145 7.11 6.76 6.07
C GLY A 145 8.49 6.47 6.66
N THR A 146 8.69 5.32 7.30
CA THR A 146 9.98 4.92 7.91
C THR A 146 10.56 3.70 7.21
N ALA A 147 11.88 3.56 7.19
CA ALA A 147 12.54 2.35 6.71
C ALA A 147 12.24 1.15 7.63
N TYR A 148 12.19 -0.05 7.04
CA TYR A 148 11.97 -1.31 7.74
C TYR A 148 13.07 -2.30 7.42
N THR A 149 13.74 -2.82 8.46
CA THR A 149 14.76 -3.87 8.35
C THR A 149 14.47 -5.02 9.31
N GLY A 150 13.19 -5.17 9.71
CA GLY A 150 12.82 -5.74 11.01
C GLY A 150 12.64 -7.25 11.06
N CYS A 151 12.56 -7.98 9.95
CA CYS A 151 12.21 -9.40 10.01
C CYS A 151 12.96 -10.25 9.00
N THR A 152 13.41 -11.43 9.44
CA THR A 152 13.89 -12.50 8.58
C THR A 152 13.03 -13.73 8.81
N ILE A 153 12.40 -14.21 7.73
CA ILE A 153 11.67 -15.47 7.75
C ILE A 153 12.69 -16.59 7.72
N VAL A 154 12.67 -17.44 8.74
CA VAL A 154 13.63 -18.53 8.92
C VAL A 154 12.90 -19.86 8.85
N ALA A 155 13.34 -20.72 7.94
CA ALA A 155 12.84 -22.09 7.83
C ALA A 155 13.82 -23.12 8.41
N SER A 156 13.28 -24.26 8.82
CA SER A 156 14.02 -25.42 9.28
C SER A 156 13.40 -26.72 8.76
N GLY A 157 14.16 -27.81 8.75
CA GLY A 157 13.75 -29.06 8.11
C GLY A 157 13.71 -28.98 6.58
N GLY A 158 13.27 -30.03 5.90
CA GLY A 158 13.33 -30.09 4.42
C GLY A 158 14.76 -29.96 3.87
N THR A 159 14.90 -29.81 2.55
CA THR A 159 16.18 -29.82 1.84
C THR A 159 16.56 -28.43 1.31
N PRO A 160 17.57 -27.75 1.88
CA PRO A 160 18.06 -26.47 1.36
C PRO A 160 18.61 -26.55 -0.08
N PRO A 161 18.67 -25.45 -0.85
CA PRO A 161 18.32 -24.08 -0.45
C PRO A 161 16.80 -23.85 -0.32
N TYR A 162 16.44 -22.84 0.47
CA TYR A 162 15.06 -22.40 0.62
C TYR A 162 14.76 -21.21 -0.31
N ALA A 163 13.54 -21.16 -0.81
CA ALA A 163 12.98 -20.04 -1.53
C ALA A 163 11.79 -19.46 -0.75
N TYR A 164 11.87 -18.17 -0.42
CA TYR A 164 10.89 -17.45 0.38
C TYR A 164 9.97 -16.60 -0.51
N SER A 165 8.69 -16.56 -0.17
CA SER A 165 7.70 -15.70 -0.82
C SER A 165 6.53 -15.40 0.11
N VAL A 166 5.59 -14.58 -0.36
CA VAL A 166 4.25 -14.42 0.23
C VAL A 166 3.23 -15.08 -0.69
N SER A 167 2.17 -15.63 -0.10
CA SER A 167 1.08 -16.28 -0.83
C SER A 167 0.39 -15.28 -1.76
N THR A 168 0.04 -15.72 -2.97
CA THR A 168 -0.80 -14.96 -3.91
C THR A 168 -2.28 -15.27 -3.74
N ASN A 169 -2.64 -16.09 -2.75
CA ASN A 169 -4.04 -16.36 -2.42
C ASN A 169 -4.66 -15.09 -1.81
N THR A 170 -5.74 -14.63 -2.44
CA THR A 170 -6.43 -13.39 -2.13
C THR A 170 -7.16 -13.42 -0.79
N SER A 171 -7.27 -14.59 -0.14
CA SER A 171 -7.71 -14.71 1.25
C SER A 171 -6.68 -14.22 2.28
N PHE A 172 -5.44 -13.96 1.87
CA PHE A 172 -4.41 -13.34 2.71
C PHE A 172 -4.02 -11.98 2.14
N PRO A 173 -3.73 -11.00 2.99
CA PRO A 173 -3.22 -9.71 2.53
C PRO A 173 -1.82 -9.87 1.93
N PRO A 174 -1.43 -8.95 1.04
CA PRO A 174 -0.04 -8.80 0.64
C PRO A 174 0.82 -8.32 1.82
N LEU A 175 2.13 -8.13 1.58
CA LEU A 175 2.94 -7.32 2.48
C LEU A 175 2.43 -5.86 2.47
N PRO A 176 2.62 -5.10 3.57
CA PRO A 176 2.36 -3.67 3.58
C PRO A 176 3.03 -2.97 2.39
N GLU A 177 2.36 -1.99 1.80
CA GLU A 177 2.82 -1.31 0.60
C GLU A 177 4.22 -0.72 0.82
N GLY A 178 5.09 -0.88 -0.19
CA GLY A 178 6.51 -0.52 -0.10
C GLY A 178 7.40 -1.58 0.54
N MET A 179 6.87 -2.65 1.13
CA MET A 179 7.66 -3.78 1.63
C MET A 179 7.87 -4.87 0.57
N SER A 180 8.99 -5.58 0.68
CA SER A 180 9.31 -6.76 -0.11
C SER A 180 9.98 -7.83 0.73
N ILE A 181 9.95 -9.08 0.23
CA ILE A 181 10.73 -10.19 0.79
C ILE A 181 11.80 -10.61 -0.21
N ASP A 182 13.04 -10.74 0.26
CA ASP A 182 14.12 -11.33 -0.52
C ASP A 182 13.94 -12.85 -0.58
N SER A 183 13.84 -13.38 -1.80
CA SER A 183 13.46 -14.78 -2.03
C SER A 183 14.54 -15.79 -1.63
N ALA A 184 15.80 -15.36 -1.46
CA ALA A 184 16.91 -16.24 -1.09
C ALA A 184 17.20 -16.22 0.41
N THR A 185 17.02 -15.07 1.04
CA THR A 185 17.41 -14.82 2.45
C THR A 185 16.23 -14.78 3.40
N GLY A 186 15.00 -14.58 2.90
CA GLY A 186 13.80 -14.42 3.71
C GLY A 186 13.72 -13.06 4.42
N VAL A 187 14.62 -12.12 4.12
CA VAL A 187 14.62 -10.78 4.70
C VAL A 187 13.43 -10.00 4.17
N VAL A 188 12.57 -9.53 5.08
CA VAL A 188 11.48 -8.59 4.79
C VAL A 188 11.98 -7.18 5.09
N SER A 189 11.94 -6.31 4.08
CA SER A 189 12.49 -4.96 4.19
C SER A 189 11.71 -3.93 3.39
N SER A 190 11.93 -2.66 3.71
CA SER A 190 11.45 -1.51 2.96
C SER A 190 12.36 -0.31 3.17
N SER A 191 12.58 0.50 2.15
CA SER A 191 13.21 1.82 2.31
C SER A 191 12.26 2.83 2.97
N LEU A 192 10.96 2.74 2.64
CA LEU A 192 9.87 3.54 3.20
C LEU A 192 8.59 2.71 3.17
N ILE A 193 8.01 2.44 4.34
CA ILE A 193 6.70 1.77 4.44
C ILE A 193 5.61 2.75 3.97
N GLY A 194 4.81 2.34 3.00
CA GLY A 194 3.63 3.08 2.57
C GLY A 194 2.34 2.61 3.22
N GLY A 195 2.24 1.31 3.51
CA GLY A 195 1.07 0.67 4.12
C GLY A 195 0.73 1.16 5.53
N GLN A 196 -0.46 0.82 6.02
CA GLN A 196 -1.00 1.26 7.32
C GLN A 196 -1.95 0.23 7.92
N GLY A 197 -2.04 0.15 9.24
CA GLY A 197 -2.87 -0.86 9.90
C GLY A 197 -2.16 -2.21 10.01
N THR A 198 -2.92 -3.27 10.27
CA THR A 198 -2.37 -4.60 10.51
C THR A 198 -2.59 -5.51 9.30
N TYR A 199 -1.49 -6.07 8.79
CA TYR A 199 -1.48 -7.03 7.69
C TYR A 199 -1.09 -8.39 8.26
N THR A 200 -1.81 -9.46 7.93
CA THR A 200 -1.45 -10.83 8.30
C THR A 200 -1.18 -11.69 7.05
N PRO A 201 -0.09 -11.40 6.31
CA PRO A 201 0.28 -12.16 5.13
C PRO A 201 0.62 -13.61 5.48
N GLN A 202 0.33 -14.51 4.54
CA GLN A 202 0.83 -15.88 4.61
C GLN A 202 2.19 -15.96 3.92
N PHE A 203 3.24 -16.17 4.72
CA PHE A 203 4.55 -16.49 4.22
C PHE A 203 4.61 -17.93 3.73
N VAL A 204 5.38 -18.14 2.68
CA VAL A 204 5.55 -19.41 2.00
C VAL A 204 7.04 -19.67 1.87
N VAL A 205 7.48 -20.86 2.29
CA VAL A 205 8.83 -21.34 2.03
C VAL A 205 8.75 -22.63 1.22
N LYS A 206 9.53 -22.68 0.14
CA LYS A 206 9.77 -23.90 -0.62
C LYS A 206 11.21 -24.34 -0.46
N ASP A 207 11.42 -25.64 -0.32
CA ASP A 207 12.75 -26.22 -0.34
C ASP A 207 13.18 -26.65 -1.75
N SER A 208 14.40 -27.16 -1.92
CA SER A 208 14.93 -27.56 -3.22
C SER A 208 14.23 -28.77 -3.84
N THR A 209 13.45 -29.50 -3.04
CA THR A 209 12.61 -30.64 -3.46
C THR A 209 11.16 -30.25 -3.68
N SER A 210 10.85 -28.94 -3.64
CA SER A 210 9.50 -28.37 -3.73
C SER A 210 8.57 -28.72 -2.57
N ALA A 211 9.09 -29.21 -1.43
CA ALA A 211 8.31 -29.27 -0.21
C ALA A 211 7.97 -27.84 0.24
N GLN A 212 6.77 -27.64 0.78
CA GLN A 212 6.26 -26.32 1.12
C GLN A 212 5.87 -26.25 2.59
N ALA A 213 6.21 -25.13 3.23
CA ALA A 213 5.69 -24.74 4.54
C ALA A 213 5.06 -23.35 4.42
N THR A 214 4.01 -23.11 5.21
CA THR A 214 3.35 -21.81 5.28
C THR A 214 3.18 -21.35 6.71
N GLN A 215 3.18 -20.05 6.92
CA GLN A 215 2.96 -19.44 8.24
C GLN A 215 2.33 -18.06 8.05
N ASN A 216 1.26 -17.80 8.79
CA ASN A 216 0.66 -16.47 8.85
C ASN A 216 1.41 -15.68 9.93
N ILE A 217 1.92 -14.50 9.58
CA ILE A 217 2.68 -13.65 10.50
C ILE A 217 2.17 -12.22 10.34
N SER A 218 1.66 -11.64 11.42
CA SER A 218 1.17 -10.27 11.41
C SER A 218 2.32 -9.26 11.40
N ILE A 219 2.15 -8.20 10.61
CA ILE A 219 2.99 -7.02 10.56
C ILE A 219 2.06 -5.83 10.80
N ALA A 220 2.21 -5.19 11.96
CA ALA A 220 1.40 -4.06 12.35
C ALA A 220 2.12 -2.76 12.02
N ILE A 221 1.46 -1.86 11.28
CA ILE A 221 1.98 -0.57 10.86
C ILE A 221 1.21 0.57 11.54
N THR A 222 1.95 1.37 12.31
CA THR A 222 1.46 2.66 12.81
C THR A 222 1.38 3.66 11.65
N GLY A 223 0.21 4.25 11.42
CA GLY A 223 0.01 5.30 10.43
C GLY A 223 0.61 6.63 10.88
N SER A 224 0.77 7.55 9.93
CA SER A 224 1.28 8.91 10.17
C SER A 224 0.37 9.94 9.50
N ASN A 225 -0.82 10.11 10.07
CA ASN A 225 -1.96 10.82 9.49
C ASN A 225 -2.31 12.15 10.16
N ALA A 226 -1.52 12.60 11.14
CA ALA A 226 -1.74 13.88 11.83
C ALA A 226 -1.91 15.11 10.90
N PHE A 227 -1.38 15.05 9.67
CA PHE A 227 -1.51 16.11 8.67
C PHE A 227 -2.97 16.33 8.20
N LEU A 228 -3.82 15.31 8.27
CA LEU A 228 -5.21 15.38 7.80
C LEU A 228 -6.03 16.43 8.58
N ALA A 229 -5.79 16.55 9.88
CA ALA A 229 -6.47 17.49 10.78
C ALA A 229 -6.16 18.98 10.51
N SER A 230 -5.30 19.27 9.53
CA SER A 230 -4.89 20.63 9.15
C SER A 230 -5.22 20.99 7.70
N ILE A 231 -5.95 20.11 7.01
CA ILE A 231 -6.44 20.35 5.67
C ILE A 231 -7.66 21.27 5.78
N PHE A 232 -7.67 22.35 5.01
CA PHE A 232 -8.59 23.48 5.06
C PHE A 232 -8.37 24.48 6.22
N PRO A 233 -8.69 25.76 6.02
CA PRO A 233 -8.66 26.78 7.07
C PRO A 233 -9.55 26.47 8.28
N SER A 234 -9.29 27.08 9.43
CA SER A 234 -10.06 26.85 10.66
C SER A 234 -11.50 27.39 10.61
N ASP A 235 -11.76 28.34 9.71
CA ASP A 235 -13.06 28.93 9.38
C ASP A 235 -13.81 28.13 8.30
N SER A 236 -13.25 26.98 7.88
CA SER A 236 -13.94 26.03 7.02
C SER A 236 -15.09 25.33 7.74
N ILE A 237 -16.14 24.97 7.01
CA ILE A 237 -17.24 24.14 7.49
C ILE A 237 -16.75 22.80 8.04
N PHE A 238 -15.64 22.28 7.50
CA PHE A 238 -15.00 21.06 7.98
C PHE A 238 -14.34 21.21 9.35
N HIS A 239 -14.22 22.43 9.89
CA HIS A 239 -13.73 22.71 11.24
C HIS A 239 -14.75 23.47 12.10
N HIS A 240 -15.95 23.71 11.57
CA HIS A 240 -17.01 24.43 12.27
C HIS A 240 -17.79 23.46 13.16
N ARG A 241 -18.00 23.83 14.43
CA ARG A 241 -18.82 23.02 15.34
C ARG A 241 -20.29 23.09 14.93
N VAL A 242 -21.06 22.05 15.22
CA VAL A 242 -22.51 22.00 14.93
C VAL A 242 -23.36 21.72 16.17
N ASP A 243 -22.72 21.55 17.33
CA ASP A 243 -23.44 21.29 18.58
C ASP A 243 -24.42 22.42 18.94
N ALA A 244 -25.65 22.03 19.24
CA ALA A 244 -26.72 22.96 19.64
C ALA A 244 -26.32 23.85 20.82
N ARG A 245 -25.37 23.40 21.66
CA ARG A 245 -24.92 24.13 22.84
C ARG A 245 -24.13 25.40 22.51
N THR A 246 -23.40 25.43 21.39
CA THR A 246 -22.50 26.55 21.08
C THR A 246 -22.79 27.28 19.77
N THR A 247 -23.47 26.66 18.81
CA THR A 247 -23.55 27.24 17.46
C THR A 247 -24.91 27.82 17.08
N SER A 248 -25.95 27.64 17.91
CA SER A 248 -27.33 28.07 17.64
C SER A 248 -27.90 27.62 16.28
N LEU A 249 -27.22 26.71 15.57
CA LEU A 249 -27.64 26.19 14.28
C LEU A 249 -28.94 25.38 14.45
N PRO A 250 -29.98 25.68 13.67
CA PRO A 250 -31.25 24.98 13.76
C PRO A 250 -31.14 23.56 13.23
N VAL A 251 -32.07 22.71 13.68
CA VAL A 251 -32.29 21.40 13.05
C VAL A 251 -32.84 21.65 11.64
N ASP A 252 -32.34 20.92 10.65
CA ASP A 252 -32.91 20.98 9.31
C ASP A 252 -34.25 20.23 9.27
N THR A 253 -35.33 20.97 9.01
CA THR A 253 -36.69 20.42 8.95
C THR A 253 -37.18 20.22 7.51
N SER A 254 -36.30 20.33 6.52
CA SER A 254 -36.66 20.08 5.14
C SER A 254 -37.07 18.61 4.93
N PRO A 255 -37.96 18.30 3.97
CA PRO A 255 -38.32 16.92 3.66
C PRO A 255 -37.14 16.06 3.19
N ALA A 256 -36.09 16.68 2.64
CA ALA A 256 -34.91 16.00 2.18
C ALA A 256 -33.98 15.62 3.33
N ALA A 257 -33.77 16.50 4.32
CA ALA A 257 -32.65 16.41 5.25
C ALA A 257 -32.61 15.19 6.18
N PRO A 258 -33.70 14.63 6.72
CA PRO A 258 -33.61 13.50 7.65
C PRO A 258 -32.89 12.30 7.05
N ILE A 259 -32.20 11.52 7.89
CA ILE A 259 -31.77 10.18 7.48
C ILE A 259 -33.02 9.36 7.17
N ASP A 260 -33.02 8.64 6.05
CA ASP A 260 -34.14 7.80 5.67
C ASP A 260 -34.54 6.85 6.80
N SER A 261 -35.86 6.81 7.07
CA SER A 261 -36.43 6.04 8.18
C SER A 261 -36.03 4.56 8.19
N SER A 262 -35.77 3.99 7.01
CA SER A 262 -35.31 2.60 6.84
C SER A 262 -33.92 2.34 7.43
N TYR A 263 -33.08 3.38 7.56
CA TYR A 263 -31.70 3.27 8.05
C TYR A 263 -31.54 3.65 9.53
N LEU A 264 -32.54 4.24 10.17
CA LEU A 264 -32.42 4.77 11.54
C LEU A 264 -32.01 3.73 12.59
N SER A 265 -32.38 2.46 12.39
CA SER A 265 -32.00 1.35 13.28
C SER A 265 -30.55 0.88 13.13
N ALA A 266 -29.84 1.33 12.09
CA ALA A 266 -28.46 0.96 11.87
C ALA A 266 -27.56 1.55 12.96
N THR A 267 -26.71 0.70 13.54
CA THR A 267 -25.70 1.13 14.50
C THR A 267 -24.55 1.85 13.81
N ILE A 268 -23.87 2.73 14.53
CA ILE A 268 -22.60 3.30 14.08
C ILE A 268 -21.54 2.20 14.07
N LYS A 269 -20.93 1.95 12.91
CA LYS A 269 -19.96 0.88 12.69
C LYS A 269 -18.61 1.50 12.31
N PRO A 270 -17.56 1.33 13.10
CA PRO A 270 -16.24 1.82 12.73
C PRO A 270 -15.68 0.98 11.58
N PHE A 271 -15.50 1.62 10.41
CA PHE A 271 -14.78 1.06 9.27
C PHE A 271 -13.31 1.47 9.36
N PHE A 272 -12.73 1.13 10.51
CA PHE A 272 -11.33 1.27 10.89
C PHE A 272 -11.12 0.39 12.13
N GLY A 273 -9.88 0.02 12.43
CA GLY A 273 -9.56 -0.95 13.48
C GLY A 273 -8.64 -2.06 12.98
N THR A 274 -8.53 -3.14 13.75
CA THR A 274 -7.59 -4.25 13.46
C THR A 274 -8.28 -5.59 13.14
N GLY A 275 -9.58 -5.71 13.41
CA GLY A 275 -10.33 -6.97 13.34
C GLY A 275 -10.78 -7.45 11.95
N TYR A 276 -10.27 -6.88 10.85
CA TYR A 276 -10.80 -7.12 9.50
C TYR A 276 -10.12 -8.28 8.78
N ALA A 277 -10.31 -9.50 9.29
CA ALA A 277 -9.83 -10.75 8.69
C ALA A 277 -8.32 -10.75 8.32
N GLY A 278 -7.51 -10.02 9.08
CA GLY A 278 -6.08 -9.87 8.85
C GLY A 278 -5.70 -8.81 7.82
N PHE A 279 -6.65 -8.11 7.21
CA PHE A 279 -6.45 -6.97 6.32
C PHE A 279 -6.57 -5.65 7.09
N PRO A 280 -5.91 -4.57 6.63
CA PRO A 280 -6.17 -3.23 7.13
C PRO A 280 -7.62 -2.80 6.81
N ASN A 281 -8.24 -2.08 7.74
CA ASN A 281 -9.62 -1.58 7.62
C ASN A 281 -9.64 -0.05 7.57
N GLY A 282 -10.42 0.53 6.68
CA GLY A 282 -10.54 1.97 6.46
C GLY A 282 -9.74 2.49 5.26
N ILE A 283 -9.79 3.80 5.05
CA ILE A 283 -9.17 4.46 3.89
C ILE A 283 -7.78 5.00 4.29
N PRO A 284 -6.69 4.47 3.72
CA PRO A 284 -5.35 4.94 4.05
C PRO A 284 -5.00 6.25 3.34
N ALA A 285 -4.21 7.09 4.01
CA ALA A 285 -3.65 8.31 3.44
C ALA A 285 -2.12 8.37 3.59
N ILE A 286 -1.43 9.12 2.73
CA ILE A 286 0.01 9.31 2.85
C ILE A 286 0.41 10.76 2.61
N SER A 287 1.34 11.27 3.41
CA SER A 287 2.00 12.55 3.16
C SER A 287 3.27 12.32 2.37
N VAL A 288 3.46 13.09 1.30
CA VAL A 288 4.66 13.08 0.47
C VAL A 288 5.32 14.46 0.50
N PRO A 289 6.66 14.53 0.42
CA PRO A 289 7.34 15.80 0.36
C PRO A 289 6.99 16.51 -0.95
N TYR A 290 7.12 17.85 -0.96
CA TYR A 290 6.84 18.65 -2.15
C TYR A 290 7.54 18.11 -3.42
N ASN A 291 8.79 17.67 -3.29
CA ASN A 291 9.62 17.20 -4.40
C ASN A 291 9.38 15.73 -4.80
N GLN A 292 8.30 15.11 -4.31
CA GLN A 292 7.89 13.77 -4.73
C GLN A 292 7.73 13.73 -6.26
N PRO A 293 8.42 12.79 -6.96
CA PRO A 293 8.28 12.65 -8.40
C PRO A 293 6.84 12.46 -8.84
N MET A 294 6.47 13.18 -9.89
CA MET A 294 5.19 13.05 -10.57
C MET A 294 5.15 11.73 -11.36
N VAL A 295 4.09 10.96 -11.19
CA VAL A 295 3.83 9.70 -11.88
C VAL A 295 2.60 9.89 -12.77
N SER A 296 2.60 9.30 -13.97
CA SER A 296 1.45 9.35 -14.86
C SER A 296 0.27 8.57 -14.29
N VAL A 297 -0.94 9.09 -14.52
CA VAL A 297 -2.20 8.53 -14.05
C VAL A 297 -3.16 8.48 -15.24
N THR A 298 -3.73 7.31 -15.49
CA THR A 298 -4.76 7.11 -16.52
C THR A 298 -6.12 6.94 -15.87
N THR A 299 -7.05 7.85 -16.18
CA THR A 299 -8.43 7.76 -15.72
C THR A 299 -9.30 7.04 -16.74
N THR A 300 -10.18 6.14 -16.30
CA THR A 300 -10.86 5.20 -17.20
C THR A 300 -12.38 5.37 -17.32
N LEU A 301 -13.08 5.94 -16.33
CA LEU A 301 -14.55 5.94 -16.31
C LEU A 301 -15.16 7.34 -16.25
N TYR A 302 -14.89 8.09 -15.18
CA TYR A 302 -15.52 9.38 -14.92
C TYR A 302 -14.55 10.53 -15.17
N GLN A 303 -14.55 11.54 -14.31
CA GLN A 303 -13.82 12.78 -14.48
C GLN A 303 -12.33 12.68 -14.09
N THR A 304 -11.55 13.57 -14.69
CA THR A 304 -10.11 13.73 -14.50
C THR A 304 -9.79 15.18 -14.13
N TYR A 305 -9.17 15.38 -12.97
CA TYR A 305 -8.58 16.66 -12.57
C TYR A 305 -7.06 16.67 -12.76
N PHE A 306 -6.41 15.50 -12.78
CA PHE A 306 -4.99 15.36 -13.10
C PHE A 306 -4.69 14.10 -13.92
N SER A 307 -3.74 14.21 -14.86
CA SER A 307 -3.17 13.08 -15.61
C SER A 307 -1.77 12.69 -15.12
N SER A 308 -1.25 13.43 -14.13
CA SER A 308 -0.03 13.12 -13.42
C SER A 308 -0.10 13.73 -12.01
N GLY A 309 0.38 12.99 -11.02
CA GLY A 309 0.35 13.40 -9.61
C GLY A 309 1.55 12.87 -8.83
N PRO A 310 1.86 13.42 -7.65
CA PRO A 310 2.97 13.00 -6.80
C PRO A 310 2.64 11.69 -6.05
N ILE A 311 2.16 10.67 -6.76
CA ILE A 311 1.61 9.44 -6.18
C ILE A 311 2.67 8.34 -6.26
N PRO A 312 3.41 8.06 -5.16
CA PRO A 312 4.49 7.08 -5.20
C PRO A 312 3.97 5.66 -5.47
N PRO A 313 4.79 4.75 -6.04
CA PRO A 313 4.46 3.33 -6.20
C PRO A 313 4.07 2.58 -4.93
N TYR A 314 4.48 3.11 -3.77
CA TYR A 314 4.17 2.56 -2.46
C TYR A 314 2.98 3.28 -1.78
N ALA A 315 2.28 4.19 -2.47
CA ALA A 315 1.09 4.82 -1.92
C ALA A 315 0.09 3.73 -1.48
N PRO A 316 -0.41 3.79 -0.24
CA PRO A 316 -1.31 2.76 0.24
C PRO A 316 -2.67 2.83 -0.46
N VAL A 317 -3.31 1.69 -0.61
CA VAL A 317 -4.58 1.54 -1.32
C VAL A 317 -5.63 0.96 -0.37
N GLU A 318 -6.80 1.57 -0.30
CA GLU A 318 -7.90 0.99 0.47
C GLU A 318 -8.22 -0.44 0.02
N GLY A 319 -8.49 -1.31 0.99
CA GLY A 319 -8.91 -2.67 0.71
C GLY A 319 -7.84 -3.49 0.00
N THR A 320 -6.55 -3.25 0.30
CA THR A 320 -5.39 -3.98 -0.24
C THR A 320 -5.62 -5.48 -0.22
N SER A 321 -6.13 -6.01 -1.32
CA SER A 321 -6.15 -7.43 -1.62
C SER A 321 -5.20 -7.64 -2.78
N ALA A 322 -4.47 -8.76 -2.76
CA ALA A 322 -3.68 -9.19 -3.92
C ALA A 322 -4.57 -9.49 -5.15
N ALA A 323 -5.89 -9.41 -5.00
CA ALA A 323 -6.86 -9.49 -6.08
C ALA A 323 -7.09 -8.12 -6.72
N ALA A 324 -6.46 -7.89 -7.87
CA ALA A 324 -6.99 -6.99 -8.90
C ALA A 324 -8.43 -7.36 -9.37
N ALA A 325 -9.05 -8.39 -8.78
CA ALA A 325 -10.37 -8.91 -9.09
C ALA A 325 -11.48 -8.47 -8.11
N SER A 326 -11.18 -7.66 -7.09
CA SER A 326 -12.26 -7.01 -6.31
C SER A 326 -12.72 -5.74 -7.03
N ASP A 327 -14.01 -5.50 -7.04
CA ASP A 327 -14.70 -4.29 -7.53
C ASP A 327 -14.74 -3.17 -6.48
N GLY A 328 -13.99 -3.32 -5.37
CA GLY A 328 -13.99 -2.38 -4.24
C GLY A 328 -13.42 -1.00 -4.55
N ASP A 329 -13.64 -0.06 -3.64
CA ASP A 329 -13.41 1.37 -3.86
C ASP A 329 -11.93 1.74 -4.09
N ARG A 330 -10.99 1.06 -3.43
CA ARG A 330 -9.54 1.25 -3.63
C ARG A 330 -9.14 2.73 -3.69
N HIS A 331 -9.60 3.51 -2.73
CA HIS A 331 -9.16 4.89 -2.60
C HIS A 331 -7.65 4.99 -2.40
N VAL A 332 -7.05 6.02 -3.00
CA VAL A 332 -5.65 6.39 -2.82
C VAL A 332 -5.60 7.87 -2.50
N LEU A 333 -5.22 8.20 -1.27
CA LEU A 333 -5.22 9.57 -0.76
C LEU A 333 -3.79 10.05 -0.52
N VAL A 334 -3.38 11.11 -1.22
CA VAL A 334 -2.03 11.66 -1.16
C VAL A 334 -2.07 13.15 -0.86
N TYR A 335 -1.50 13.52 0.29
CA TYR A 335 -1.23 14.91 0.66
C TYR A 335 0.20 15.29 0.27
N GLN A 336 0.34 16.22 -0.66
CA GLN A 336 1.62 16.81 -1.02
C GLN A 336 1.90 18.00 -0.10
N GLN A 337 3.04 17.94 0.60
CA GLN A 337 3.50 19.04 1.45
C GLN A 337 3.82 20.29 0.64
N ALA A 338 3.70 21.44 1.30
CA ALA A 338 4.16 22.72 0.76
C ALA A 338 5.68 22.74 0.57
N ASN A 339 6.16 23.58 -0.35
CA ASN A 339 7.49 24.18 -0.26
C ASN A 339 7.30 25.69 -0.08
N GLY A 340 8.32 26.45 0.33
CA GLY A 340 8.15 27.89 0.62
C GLY A 340 7.48 28.75 -0.47
N SER A 341 7.35 28.28 -1.71
CA SER A 341 6.63 28.94 -2.82
C SER A 341 5.32 28.26 -3.26
N GLN A 342 5.11 27.00 -2.92
CA GLN A 342 3.97 26.20 -3.38
C GLN A 342 3.12 25.71 -2.22
N LYS A 343 1.82 25.84 -2.42
CA LYS A 343 0.80 25.44 -1.47
C LYS A 343 0.78 23.91 -1.31
N PRO A 344 0.39 23.40 -0.13
CA PRO A 344 0.10 21.98 0.00
C PRO A 344 -1.13 21.65 -0.84
N ALA A 345 -1.17 20.43 -1.37
CA ALA A 345 -2.22 19.97 -2.27
C ALA A 345 -2.68 18.57 -1.88
N LEU A 346 -3.91 18.23 -2.22
CA LEU A 346 -4.51 16.93 -1.99
C LEU A 346 -4.89 16.28 -3.32
N TYR A 347 -4.42 15.06 -3.52
CA TYR A 347 -4.69 14.21 -4.67
C TYR A 347 -5.44 12.97 -4.19
N GLU A 348 -6.65 12.76 -4.71
CA GLU A 348 -7.47 11.61 -4.36
C GLU A 348 -7.83 10.84 -5.63
N MET A 349 -7.84 9.51 -5.53
CA MET A 349 -8.28 8.61 -6.60
C MET A 349 -9.34 7.64 -6.08
N TRP A 350 -10.26 7.25 -6.94
CA TRP A 350 -11.15 6.11 -6.74
C TRP A 350 -10.80 5.00 -7.74
N GLN A 351 -10.86 3.77 -7.27
CA GLN A 351 -10.41 2.56 -7.95
C GLN A 351 -8.94 2.62 -8.41
N GLY A 352 -8.06 3.14 -7.57
CA GLY A 352 -6.63 3.24 -7.83
C GLY A 352 -5.97 1.86 -7.98
N ILE A 353 -5.21 1.65 -9.05
CA ILE A 353 -4.47 0.41 -9.32
C ILE A 353 -3.03 0.76 -9.75
N TYR A 354 -2.06 0.05 -9.17
CA TYR A 354 -0.65 0.13 -9.53
C TYR A 354 -0.08 -1.25 -9.87
N GLU A 355 -0.04 -1.57 -11.16
CA GLU A 355 0.53 -2.81 -11.69
C GLU A 355 1.89 -2.54 -12.35
N SER A 356 2.89 -2.16 -11.54
CA SER A 356 4.23 -1.73 -12.00
C SER A 356 4.29 -0.42 -12.81
N GLY A 357 3.19 0.32 -12.82
CA GLY A 357 3.06 1.66 -13.39
C GLY A 357 2.63 1.67 -14.87
N PRO A 358 2.02 2.77 -15.36
CA PRO A 358 1.51 3.94 -14.62
C PRO A 358 0.32 3.61 -13.71
N TRP A 359 -0.09 4.54 -12.85
CA TRP A 359 -1.33 4.39 -12.08
C TRP A 359 -2.54 4.41 -13.01
N THR A 360 -3.54 3.60 -12.71
CA THR A 360 -4.89 3.74 -13.28
C THR A 360 -5.90 4.03 -12.18
N CYS A 361 -6.96 4.75 -12.51
CA CYS A 361 -8.08 5.03 -11.62
C CYS A 361 -9.36 5.17 -12.44
N SER A 362 -10.51 5.02 -11.81
CA SER A 362 -11.80 5.24 -12.48
C SER A 362 -12.20 6.71 -12.44
N SER A 363 -11.82 7.43 -11.40
CA SER A 363 -11.91 8.88 -11.28
C SER A 363 -10.80 9.43 -10.38
N ASN A 364 -10.52 10.72 -10.48
CA ASN A 364 -9.62 11.41 -9.56
C ASN A 364 -10.14 12.81 -9.20
N ALA A 365 -9.60 13.40 -8.13
CA ALA A 365 -9.92 14.75 -7.66
C ALA A 365 -8.65 15.45 -7.14
N LEU A 366 -8.57 16.78 -7.34
CA LEU A 366 -7.44 17.61 -6.94
C LEU A 366 -7.90 18.85 -6.20
N TRP A 367 -7.40 19.04 -4.99
CA TRP A 367 -7.43 20.31 -4.27
C TRP A 367 -6.03 20.92 -4.32
N PRO A 368 -5.76 21.89 -5.21
CA PRO A 368 -4.40 22.39 -5.46
C PRO A 368 -3.89 23.33 -4.36
N ASP A 369 -4.77 23.81 -3.47
CA ASP A 369 -4.41 24.61 -2.30
C ASP A 369 -5.35 24.27 -1.14
N VAL A 370 -4.91 23.34 -0.29
CA VAL A 370 -5.67 22.96 0.93
C VAL A 370 -5.48 23.96 2.09
N THR A 371 -4.83 25.10 1.85
CA THR A 371 -4.85 26.26 2.76
C THR A 371 -5.94 27.26 2.39
N SER A 372 -6.80 26.92 1.42
CA SER A 372 -7.96 27.71 1.00
C SER A 372 -9.23 26.88 1.14
N ASP A 373 -10.37 27.53 1.32
CA ASP A 373 -11.69 26.90 1.37
C ASP A 373 -12.29 26.56 -0.01
N ALA A 374 -11.47 26.39 -1.05
CA ALA A 374 -11.99 26.06 -2.36
C ALA A 374 -12.55 24.62 -2.38
N LEU A 375 -13.81 24.47 -2.79
CA LEU A 375 -14.40 23.16 -3.11
C LEU A 375 -14.32 22.91 -4.63
N THR A 376 -14.60 21.67 -5.03
CA THR A 376 -14.82 21.37 -6.45
C THR A 376 -16.10 22.06 -6.94
N PRO A 377 -16.19 22.44 -8.23
CA PRO A 377 -17.39 23.10 -8.72
C PRO A 377 -18.64 22.21 -8.58
N GLN A 378 -19.77 22.82 -8.26
CA GLN A 378 -21.06 22.14 -8.14
C GLN A 378 -21.41 21.31 -9.40
N GLY A 379 -21.90 20.09 -9.19
CA GLY A 379 -22.28 19.13 -10.23
C GLY A 379 -21.11 18.46 -10.96
N ASN A 380 -19.86 18.78 -10.61
CA ASN A 380 -18.70 18.09 -11.14
C ASN A 380 -18.32 16.93 -10.23
N GLY A 381 -18.39 15.72 -10.79
CA GLY A 381 -17.66 14.51 -10.40
C GLY A 381 -16.52 14.73 -9.40
N THR A 382 -16.46 13.98 -8.30
CA THR A 382 -15.19 13.74 -7.57
C THR A 382 -14.95 12.24 -7.37
N THR A 383 -13.92 11.90 -6.59
CA THR A 383 -13.70 10.51 -6.14
C THR A 383 -14.65 10.10 -5.03
N ASP A 384 -15.32 11.05 -4.38
CA ASP A 384 -16.32 10.85 -3.34
C ASP A 384 -17.72 11.05 -3.91
N ALA A 385 -18.69 10.20 -3.55
CA ALA A 385 -20.04 10.26 -4.10
C ALA A 385 -20.78 11.58 -3.77
N ALA A 386 -20.47 12.24 -2.65
CA ALA A 386 -21.02 13.54 -2.28
C ALA A 386 -20.23 14.74 -2.82
N GLY A 387 -19.09 14.50 -3.49
CA GLY A 387 -18.24 15.58 -3.99
C GLY A 387 -17.28 16.14 -2.94
N LEU A 388 -17.19 15.49 -1.78
CA LEU A 388 -16.42 15.99 -0.66
C LEU A 388 -14.94 15.56 -0.76
N PRO A 389 -14.00 16.34 -0.20
CA PRO A 389 -12.65 15.83 0.06
C PRO A 389 -12.70 14.70 1.09
N ILE A 390 -12.14 13.53 0.78
CA ILE A 390 -12.20 12.36 1.67
C ILE A 390 -11.28 12.57 2.88
N SER A 391 -10.04 12.98 2.60
CA SER A 391 -8.93 13.08 3.54
C SER A 391 -9.21 13.86 4.84
N PRO A 392 -9.81 15.07 4.82
CA PRO A 392 -10.11 15.81 6.06
C PRO A 392 -11.31 15.26 6.84
N LEU A 393 -12.07 14.32 6.28
CA LEU A 393 -13.32 13.83 6.88
C LEU A 393 -13.19 12.43 7.49
N ILE A 394 -12.02 11.82 7.43
CA ILE A 394 -11.76 10.49 8.01
C ILE A 394 -11.05 10.61 9.36
N VAL A 395 -11.58 9.95 10.37
CA VAL A 395 -10.95 9.93 11.71
C VAL A 395 -9.65 9.12 11.68
N ASN A 396 -8.61 9.61 12.35
CA ASN A 396 -7.33 8.90 12.44
C ASN A 396 -6.81 8.75 13.87
N ALA A 397 -5.90 7.79 14.06
CA ALA A 397 -5.37 7.44 15.36
C ALA A 397 -4.48 8.54 15.96
N ASP A 398 -3.84 9.37 15.13
CA ASP A 398 -3.01 10.48 15.62
C ASP A 398 -3.86 11.57 16.28
N GLU A 399 -5.04 11.88 15.71
CA GLU A 399 -5.99 12.79 16.32
C GLU A 399 -6.59 12.24 17.61
N VAL A 400 -7.00 10.97 17.62
CA VAL A 400 -7.64 10.36 18.80
C VAL A 400 -6.63 10.17 19.93
N ILE A 401 -5.45 9.61 19.64
CA ILE A 401 -4.43 9.35 20.65
C ILE A 401 -3.76 10.66 21.08
N GLY A 402 -3.50 11.56 20.14
CA GLY A 402 -2.83 12.84 20.38
C GLY A 402 -1.50 12.67 21.08
N ARG A 403 -1.32 13.38 22.21
CA ARG A 403 -0.10 13.29 23.04
C ARG A 403 -0.12 12.13 24.04
N GLY A 404 -1.18 11.33 24.04
CA GLY A 404 -1.38 10.21 24.96
C GLY A 404 -0.81 8.89 24.44
N THR A 405 -1.36 7.79 24.93
CA THR A 405 -1.06 6.42 24.46
C THR A 405 -2.34 5.77 23.94
N PRO A 406 -2.27 4.64 23.19
CA PRO A 406 -3.47 3.93 22.76
C PRO A 406 -4.45 3.58 23.89
N SER A 407 -3.96 3.28 25.10
CA SER A 407 -4.78 2.95 26.27
C SER A 407 -5.15 4.14 27.16
N ALA A 408 -4.51 5.29 26.95
CA ALA A 408 -4.79 6.55 27.65
C ALA A 408 -4.65 7.72 26.66
N PRO A 409 -5.54 7.80 25.65
CA PRO A 409 -5.49 8.83 24.63
C PRO A 409 -5.78 10.22 25.22
N ALA A 410 -5.16 11.24 24.66
CA ALA A 410 -5.29 12.65 25.06
C ALA A 410 -5.40 13.56 23.84
N GLY A 411 -6.10 13.07 22.82
CA GLY A 411 -6.32 13.75 21.57
C GLY A 411 -7.71 14.38 21.45
N THR A 412 -8.02 14.84 20.25
CA THR A 412 -9.33 15.38 19.88
C THR A 412 -9.47 15.33 18.36
N VAL A 413 -10.67 15.03 17.89
CA VAL A 413 -11.05 15.14 16.48
C VAL A 413 -11.84 16.43 16.32
N ARG A 414 -11.51 17.23 15.29
CA ARG A 414 -12.04 18.60 15.12
C ARG A 414 -12.77 18.84 13.80
N HIS A 415 -13.33 17.78 13.24
CA HIS A 415 -14.03 17.81 11.97
C HIS A 415 -15.24 16.86 12.01
N PRO A 416 -16.26 17.03 11.15
CA PRO A 416 -17.29 16.03 10.96
C PRO A 416 -16.65 14.76 10.41
N ILE A 417 -17.12 13.60 10.88
CA ILE A 417 -16.60 12.31 10.40
C ILE A 417 -17.54 11.80 9.31
N ARG A 418 -16.99 11.48 8.13
CA ARG A 418 -17.81 10.98 7.01
C ARG A 418 -18.43 9.62 7.34
N PHE A 419 -19.66 9.41 6.88
CA PHE A 419 -20.36 8.14 7.02
C PHE A 419 -21.14 7.76 5.77
N THR A 420 -21.63 6.52 5.74
CA THR A 420 -22.38 5.95 4.61
C THR A 420 -23.78 5.48 5.00
N VAL A 421 -24.68 5.51 4.02
CA VAL A 421 -25.98 4.83 4.01
C VAL A 421 -26.11 3.98 2.75
N GLU A 422 -26.98 2.98 2.73
CA GLU A 422 -27.11 2.09 1.56
C GLU A 422 -27.40 2.86 0.27
N HIS A 423 -28.33 3.82 0.32
CA HIS A 423 -28.60 4.76 -0.76
C HIS A 423 -28.87 6.17 -0.20
N MET A 424 -28.11 7.16 -0.66
CA MET A 424 -28.42 8.57 -0.43
C MET A 424 -29.50 9.07 -1.40
N LEU A 425 -30.14 10.19 -1.07
CA LEU A 425 -31.03 10.91 -1.95
C LEU A 425 -30.23 11.51 -3.14
N ASN A 426 -30.79 11.49 -4.36
CA ASN A 426 -30.13 11.92 -5.61
C ASN A 426 -30.03 13.46 -5.77
N TYR A 427 -29.69 14.12 -4.68
CA TYR A 427 -29.51 15.56 -4.53
C TYR A 427 -28.45 15.78 -3.46
N TRP A 428 -27.89 16.97 -3.42
CA TRP A 428 -26.93 17.35 -2.40
C TRP A 428 -27.27 18.69 -1.80
N VAL A 429 -26.79 18.88 -0.58
CA VAL A 429 -26.77 20.17 0.12
C VAL A 429 -25.32 20.56 0.34
N TRP A 430 -25.05 21.86 0.45
CA TRP A 430 -23.72 22.34 0.84
C TRP A 430 -23.29 21.76 2.20
N PRO A 431 -22.03 21.31 2.37
CA PRO A 431 -20.89 21.48 1.46
C PRO A 431 -20.69 20.37 0.41
N GLY A 432 -21.63 19.44 0.26
CA GLY A 432 -21.62 18.51 -0.86
C GLY A 432 -21.66 19.25 -2.20
N THR A 433 -21.04 18.66 -3.22
CA THR A 433 -20.99 19.24 -4.58
C THR A 433 -21.58 18.32 -5.64
N GLN A 434 -21.96 17.10 -5.27
CA GLN A 434 -22.63 16.15 -6.14
C GLN A 434 -23.35 15.05 -5.34
N SER A 435 -24.02 14.13 -6.02
CA SER A 435 -24.63 12.93 -5.43
C SER A 435 -24.51 11.74 -6.38
N ALA A 436 -24.39 10.54 -5.84
CA ALA A 436 -24.57 9.27 -6.55
C ALA A 436 -25.83 8.53 -6.05
N GLY A 437 -26.82 9.29 -5.59
CA GLY A 437 -28.01 8.79 -4.92
C GLY A 437 -29.13 8.32 -5.85
N GLN A 438 -30.30 8.07 -5.24
CA GLN A 438 -31.53 7.71 -5.93
C GLN A 438 -32.72 8.57 -5.47
N GLY A 439 -33.87 8.42 -6.11
CA GLY A 439 -35.09 9.15 -5.76
C GLY A 439 -35.20 10.53 -6.42
N SER A 440 -36.32 11.21 -6.15
CA SER A 440 -36.67 12.50 -6.71
C SER A 440 -37.34 13.41 -5.68
N CYS A 441 -37.27 14.72 -5.92
CA CYS A 441 -37.95 15.74 -5.12
C CYS A 441 -38.85 16.61 -6.00
N THR A 442 -39.84 17.25 -5.39
CA THR A 442 -40.76 18.19 -6.04
C THR A 442 -40.69 19.57 -5.40
N ASP A 443 -40.88 20.61 -6.21
CA ASP A 443 -41.03 21.99 -5.72
C ASP A 443 -42.43 22.25 -5.15
N SER A 444 -42.65 23.46 -4.61
CA SER A 444 -43.96 23.87 -4.07
C SER A 444 -45.09 23.91 -5.10
N GLY A 445 -44.76 23.89 -6.40
CA GLY A 445 -45.71 23.79 -7.50
C GLY A 445 -46.03 22.34 -7.90
N GLY A 446 -45.41 21.35 -7.25
CA GLY A 446 -45.54 19.93 -7.55
C GLY A 446 -44.75 19.48 -8.79
N GLN A 447 -43.85 20.32 -9.32
CA GLN A 447 -42.98 19.93 -10.42
C GLN A 447 -41.73 19.21 -9.90
N THR A 448 -41.29 18.17 -10.61
CA THR A 448 -40.06 17.45 -10.29
C THR A 448 -38.86 18.38 -10.44
N ILE A 449 -38.06 18.49 -9.38
CA ILE A 449 -36.75 19.15 -9.42
C ILE A 449 -35.81 18.26 -10.24
N PRO A 450 -34.97 18.80 -11.14
CA PRO A 450 -33.95 18.01 -11.82
C PRO A 450 -33.08 17.24 -10.81
N THR A 451 -32.93 15.93 -11.01
CA THR A 451 -32.03 15.10 -10.19
C THR A 451 -30.59 15.50 -10.42
N GLU A 452 -29.69 15.08 -9.52
CA GLU A 452 -28.29 15.51 -9.55
C GLU A 452 -28.20 17.04 -9.58
N SER A 453 -28.90 17.68 -8.64
CA SER A 453 -28.87 19.13 -8.44
C SER A 453 -28.69 19.47 -6.97
N GLU A 454 -28.10 20.64 -6.72
CA GLU A 454 -28.04 21.23 -5.40
C GLU A 454 -29.44 21.62 -4.95
N ILE A 455 -29.81 21.24 -3.73
CA ILE A 455 -31.00 21.74 -3.05
C ILE A 455 -30.61 22.70 -1.92
N SER A 456 -31.29 23.84 -1.86
CA SER A 456 -31.05 24.82 -0.81
C SER A 456 -31.74 24.41 0.48
N GLN A 457 -30.96 24.29 1.56
CA GLN A 457 -31.49 24.13 2.92
C GLN A 457 -32.36 25.33 3.38
N SER A 458 -32.21 26.51 2.75
CA SER A 458 -33.04 27.70 3.05
C SER A 458 -34.26 27.84 2.12
N SER A 459 -34.34 27.02 1.07
CA SER A 459 -35.48 26.97 0.14
C SER A 459 -35.69 25.51 -0.28
N PRO A 460 -36.15 24.65 0.65
CA PRO A 460 -36.17 23.22 0.45
C PRO A 460 -37.25 22.75 -0.52
N PRO A 461 -37.14 21.51 -1.04
CA PRO A 461 -38.24 20.87 -1.77
C PRO A 461 -39.50 20.72 -0.90
N GLU A 462 -40.66 20.63 -1.55
CA GLU A 462 -41.97 20.38 -0.91
C GLU A 462 -42.08 18.91 -0.46
N SER A 463 -41.58 17.98 -1.27
CA SER A 463 -41.55 16.55 -0.92
C SER A 463 -40.46 15.81 -1.68
N CYS A 464 -40.01 14.69 -1.13
CA CYS A 464 -39.05 13.79 -1.77
C CYS A 464 -39.51 12.34 -1.62
N THR A 465 -39.12 11.48 -2.57
CA THR A 465 -39.44 10.04 -2.53
C THR A 465 -38.64 9.25 -1.49
N MET A 466 -37.50 9.81 -1.09
CA MET A 466 -36.63 9.35 0.00
C MET A 466 -35.92 10.57 0.59
N SER A 467 -35.08 10.36 1.60
CA SER A 467 -34.38 11.44 2.31
C SER A 467 -32.90 11.10 2.52
N GLY A 468 -32.13 12.05 3.05
CA GLY A 468 -30.68 11.93 3.26
C GLY A 468 -29.88 12.39 2.04
N PRO A 469 -29.82 13.70 1.75
CA PRO A 469 -29.02 14.24 0.66
C PRO A 469 -27.53 14.16 0.96
N ALA A 470 -26.74 14.06 -0.09
CA ALA A 470 -25.29 14.09 0.01
C ALA A 470 -24.82 15.43 0.61
N GLY A 471 -23.78 15.41 1.44
CA GLY A 471 -23.24 16.60 2.10
C GLY A 471 -23.98 17.05 3.36
N GLU A 472 -25.16 16.48 3.68
CA GLU A 472 -25.88 16.82 4.91
C GLU A 472 -25.05 16.46 6.15
N ILE A 473 -24.95 17.42 7.08
CA ILE A 473 -24.26 17.24 8.36
C ILE A 473 -25.30 16.91 9.42
N TYR A 474 -25.08 15.81 10.13
CA TYR A 474 -25.93 15.37 11.24
C TYR A 474 -25.15 15.44 12.54
N ARG A 475 -25.71 16.09 13.56
CA ARG A 475 -25.12 16.14 14.90
C ARG A 475 -25.73 15.09 15.80
N LEU A 476 -24.97 14.61 16.79
CA LEU A 476 -25.56 13.82 17.86
C LEU A 476 -26.54 14.68 18.66
N LYS A 477 -27.78 14.20 18.85
CA LYS A 477 -28.81 14.95 19.57
C LYS A 477 -28.36 15.29 20.98
N ALA A 478 -28.67 16.50 21.45
CA ALA A 478 -28.35 16.92 22.82
C ALA A 478 -29.04 16.08 23.90
N SER A 479 -30.15 15.40 23.55
CA SER A 479 -30.87 14.47 24.43
C SER A 479 -30.22 13.10 24.56
N VAL A 480 -29.26 12.77 23.69
CA VAL A 480 -28.58 11.47 23.71
C VAL A 480 -27.47 11.54 24.75
N GLU A 481 -27.61 10.72 25.80
CA GLU A 481 -26.59 10.58 26.82
C GLU A 481 -25.35 9.88 26.25
N THR A 482 -24.17 10.27 26.74
CA THR A 482 -22.94 9.55 26.41
C THR A 482 -23.05 8.08 26.87
N PRO A 483 -22.85 7.11 25.96
CA PRO A 483 -22.94 5.69 26.32
C PRO A 483 -22.04 5.32 27.50
N SER A 484 -22.54 4.49 28.42
CA SER A 484 -21.80 4.13 29.64
C SER A 484 -20.48 3.40 29.36
N CYS A 485 -20.37 2.68 28.24
CA CYS A 485 -19.13 2.03 27.80
C CYS A 485 -17.99 3.02 27.54
N ALA A 486 -18.29 4.28 27.21
CA ALA A 486 -17.28 5.29 26.93
C ALA A 486 -16.36 5.55 28.13
N ALA A 487 -16.84 5.32 29.36
CA ALA A 487 -16.03 5.45 30.58
C ALA A 487 -14.85 4.48 30.64
N THR A 488 -14.93 3.34 29.94
CA THR A 488 -13.88 2.31 29.85
C THR A 488 -13.30 2.16 28.44
N SER A 489 -13.76 2.95 27.48
CA SER A 489 -13.39 2.90 26.07
C SER A 489 -12.87 4.26 25.63
N PRO A 490 -11.67 4.67 26.07
CA PRO A 490 -11.22 6.05 25.95
C PRO A 490 -11.01 6.52 24.50
N GLN A 491 -10.67 5.63 23.56
CA GLN A 491 -10.62 6.01 22.14
C GLN A 491 -12.02 6.37 21.61
N ALA A 492 -13.02 5.54 21.90
CA ALA A 492 -14.41 5.81 21.52
C ALA A 492 -14.98 7.04 22.23
N ALA A 493 -14.61 7.32 23.47
CA ALA A 493 -15.04 8.51 24.19
C ALA A 493 -14.65 9.82 23.48
N ILE A 494 -13.43 9.88 22.93
CA ILE A 494 -12.96 11.03 22.14
C ILE A 494 -13.75 11.15 20.84
N ILE A 495 -14.00 10.03 20.16
CA ILE A 495 -14.80 10.02 18.93
C ILE A 495 -16.24 10.45 19.22
N ILE A 496 -16.89 9.94 20.26
CA ILE A 496 -18.26 10.36 20.66
C ILE A 496 -18.31 11.86 20.96
N THR A 497 -17.28 12.41 21.60
CA THR A 497 -17.17 13.85 21.83
C THR A 497 -17.08 14.62 20.50
N ALA A 498 -16.40 14.08 19.49
CA ALA A 498 -16.38 14.66 18.15
C ALA A 498 -17.76 14.58 17.46
N LEU A 499 -18.47 13.45 17.58
CA LEU A 499 -19.83 13.29 17.05
C LEU A 499 -20.83 14.29 17.67
N GLN A 500 -20.63 14.64 18.94
CA GLN A 500 -21.40 15.70 19.61
C GLN A 500 -21.06 17.09 19.06
N ASN A 501 -19.77 17.37 18.88
CA ASN A 501 -19.27 18.71 18.57
C ASN A 501 -19.35 19.08 17.09
N TYR A 502 -19.03 18.13 16.22
CA TYR A 502 -18.84 18.31 14.79
C TYR A 502 -19.76 17.42 13.95
N GLY A 503 -20.33 16.36 14.54
CA GLY A 503 -21.29 15.50 13.86
C GLY A 503 -20.66 14.50 12.89
N ILE A 504 -21.52 13.96 12.03
CA ILE A 504 -21.18 13.11 10.89
C ILE A 504 -21.68 13.79 9.61
N ILE A 505 -21.02 13.51 8.49
CA ILE A 505 -21.41 14.06 7.18
C ILE A 505 -21.68 12.94 6.18
N LEU A 506 -22.84 12.98 5.53
CA LEU A 506 -23.23 11.93 4.59
C LEU A 506 -22.44 12.07 3.29
N ALA A 507 -21.54 11.12 3.04
CA ALA A 507 -20.56 11.23 1.97
C ALA A 507 -20.67 10.14 0.90
N ASP A 508 -21.19 8.96 1.24
CA ASP A 508 -21.21 7.84 0.29
C ASP A 508 -22.37 6.87 0.45
N ASN A 509 -22.58 6.10 -0.62
CA ASN A 509 -23.38 4.89 -0.59
C ASN A 509 -22.52 3.75 0.01
N GLY A 510 -23.08 2.97 0.93
CA GLY A 510 -22.33 1.92 1.62
C GLY A 510 -23.13 1.25 2.73
N SER A 511 -22.46 0.59 3.67
CA SER A 511 -23.18 -0.01 4.79
C SER A 511 -23.74 1.08 5.71
N SER A 512 -25.06 1.13 5.87
CA SER A 512 -25.69 2.13 6.75
C SER A 512 -25.05 2.16 8.15
N GLY A 513 -24.64 3.36 8.55
CA GLY A 513 -23.93 3.63 9.80
C GLY A 513 -22.41 3.43 9.73
N GLY A 514 -21.84 3.11 8.57
CA GLY A 514 -20.40 2.95 8.38
C GLY A 514 -19.66 4.27 8.57
N LEU A 515 -18.95 4.42 9.68
CA LEU A 515 -18.13 5.57 10.05
C LEU A 515 -16.69 5.33 9.59
N ILE A 516 -16.13 6.24 8.79
CA ILE A 516 -14.88 5.97 8.06
C ILE A 516 -13.68 6.59 8.79
N GLY A 517 -12.59 5.83 8.86
CA GLY A 517 -11.31 6.28 9.43
C GLY A 517 -10.11 5.69 8.68
N THR A 518 -8.91 6.07 9.11
CA THR A 518 -7.67 5.51 8.56
C THR A 518 -7.31 4.17 9.20
N PRO A 519 -6.75 3.19 8.47
CA PRO A 519 -6.14 2.02 9.08
C PRO A 519 -4.98 2.42 10.01
N ASP A 520 -4.91 1.84 11.20
CA ASP A 520 -3.79 2.05 12.12
C ASP A 520 -3.66 0.88 13.11
N ALA A 521 -2.43 0.43 13.37
CA ALA A 521 -2.14 -0.63 14.33
C ALA A 521 -2.45 -0.27 15.80
N ARG A 522 -2.64 1.03 16.10
CA ARG A 522 -2.89 1.54 17.45
C ARG A 522 -4.37 1.55 17.84
N TRP A 523 -5.27 1.29 16.90
CA TRP A 523 -6.69 1.17 17.22
C TRP A 523 -6.96 0.02 18.18
N ASN A 524 -7.87 0.25 19.13
CA ASN A 524 -8.34 -0.77 20.05
C ASN A 524 -9.78 -1.14 19.71
N ASP A 525 -9.97 -2.29 19.06
CA ASP A 525 -11.30 -2.72 18.58
C ASP A 525 -12.31 -2.92 19.73
N ASN A 526 -11.86 -3.26 20.94
CA ASN A 526 -12.74 -3.34 22.10
C ASN A 526 -13.26 -1.97 22.50
N ASP A 527 -12.42 -0.93 22.43
CA ASP A 527 -12.86 0.44 22.68
C ASP A 527 -13.82 0.90 21.57
N LEU A 528 -13.44 0.69 20.31
CA LEU A 528 -14.23 1.10 19.15
C LEU A 528 -15.61 0.42 19.10
N SER A 529 -15.75 -0.78 19.65
CA SER A 529 -17.05 -1.46 19.78
C SER A 529 -18.10 -0.64 20.54
N CYS A 530 -17.68 0.26 21.43
CA CYS A 530 -18.60 1.15 22.16
C CYS A 530 -19.37 2.08 21.21
N LEU A 531 -18.81 2.46 20.06
CA LEU A 531 -19.50 3.29 19.07
C LEU A 531 -20.78 2.63 18.55
N THR A 532 -20.83 1.29 18.52
CA THR A 532 -22.00 0.52 18.08
C THR A 532 -23.22 0.63 19.01
N SER A 533 -23.05 1.25 20.18
CA SER A 533 -24.16 1.59 21.08
C SER A 533 -25.01 2.76 20.57
N LEU A 534 -24.47 3.57 19.65
CA LEU A 534 -25.20 4.63 18.96
C LEU A 534 -25.82 4.10 17.67
N THR A 535 -26.94 4.67 17.29
CA THR A 535 -27.67 4.40 16.04
C THR A 535 -27.83 5.67 15.23
N LEU A 536 -28.16 5.53 13.94
CA LEU A 536 -28.48 6.70 13.11
C LEU A 536 -29.71 7.48 13.64
N ALA A 537 -30.60 6.84 14.41
CA ALA A 537 -31.70 7.50 15.11
C ALA A 537 -31.25 8.52 16.17
N ASP A 538 -30.02 8.43 16.67
CA ASP A 538 -29.47 9.33 17.68
C ASP A 538 -28.98 10.67 17.10
N PHE A 539 -28.97 10.79 15.77
CA PHE A 539 -28.53 11.97 15.05
C PHE A 539 -29.72 12.80 14.52
N GLU A 540 -29.50 14.09 14.35
CA GLU A 540 -30.43 15.02 13.70
C GLU A 540 -29.70 15.87 12.66
N PRO A 541 -30.33 16.16 11.50
CA PRO A 541 -29.72 16.99 10.47
C PRO A 541 -29.59 18.45 10.92
N VAL A 542 -28.56 19.13 10.44
CA VAL A 542 -28.22 20.50 10.84
C VAL A 542 -28.35 21.41 9.64
N ASN A 543 -29.19 22.43 9.77
CA ASN A 543 -29.31 23.43 8.74
C ASN A 543 -28.13 24.40 8.85
N VAL A 544 -27.21 24.30 7.89
CA VAL A 544 -25.98 25.10 7.85
C VAL A 544 -26.06 26.24 6.83
N SER A 545 -27.22 26.45 6.20
CA SER A 545 -27.42 27.49 5.17
C SER A 545 -26.99 28.90 5.60
N SER A 546 -27.13 29.24 6.89
CA SER A 546 -26.71 30.53 7.43
C SER A 546 -25.19 30.75 7.44
N LEU A 547 -24.40 29.68 7.31
CA LEU A 547 -22.93 29.73 7.30
C LEU A 547 -22.37 29.97 5.90
N ILE A 548 -23.15 29.69 4.85
CA ILE A 548 -22.67 29.65 3.47
C ILE A 548 -22.19 31.04 3.02
N VAL A 549 -20.90 31.14 2.66
CA VAL A 549 -20.36 32.32 1.96
C VAL A 549 -20.53 32.20 0.45
N SER A 550 -20.30 31.00 -0.10
CA SER A 550 -20.48 30.65 -1.52
C SER A 550 -20.61 29.13 -1.66
N ASN A 551 -21.38 28.65 -2.64
CA ASN A 551 -21.61 27.21 -2.84
C ASN A 551 -20.36 26.45 -3.30
N ASP A 552 -19.43 27.11 -3.97
CA ASP A 552 -18.15 26.53 -4.41
C ASP A 552 -17.02 26.68 -3.36
N SER A 553 -17.37 27.06 -2.12
CA SER A 553 -16.41 27.24 -1.04
C SER A 553 -16.88 26.65 0.28
N GLY A 554 -15.97 26.03 1.02
CA GLY A 554 -16.20 25.56 2.39
C GLY A 554 -16.14 26.68 3.45
N ALA A 555 -15.88 27.92 3.05
CA ALA A 555 -15.74 29.03 3.98
C ALA A 555 -17.06 29.31 4.70
N THR A 556 -16.98 29.49 6.01
CA THR A 556 -18.13 29.89 6.82
C THR A 556 -18.11 31.38 7.11
N SER A 557 -19.29 31.95 7.39
CA SER A 557 -19.46 33.37 7.73
C SER A 557 -19.03 33.74 9.17
N HIS A 558 -18.45 32.80 9.93
CA HIS A 558 -18.26 32.91 11.39
C HIS A 558 -16.87 32.55 11.90
#